data_AF-M0M220-F1
#
_entry.id   AF-M0M220-F1
#
_cell.length_a   1.000
_cell.length_b   1.000
_cell.length_c   1.000
_cell.angle_alpha   90.00
_cell.angle_beta   90.00
_cell.angle_gamma   90.00
#
_symmetry.space_group_name_H-M   'P 1'
#
loop_
_entity.id
_entity.type
_entity.pdbx_description
1 polymer ?
#
loop_
_entity_poly.entity_id
_entity_poly.type
_entity_poly.pdbx_seq_one_letter_code
_entity_poly.pdbx_strand_id
1 'polypeptide(L)'
;MTDTTEPVTNRSEIVFLYDAVDANPNGNPLSSANRPRIDPQTQQAIVTDVRLKRYLRDQLDDDGHGVYIRNVQDEGEQYTREKLLEDRLKEVDPDEYDLDEDDEAEQFREDVFGEYLDNSADVRYFGSTMSLDTDNEYANHLPDHFTGPVQFSPGKS
;
A
#
# COMPACT_ATOMS: atom_id res chain seq x y z
N MET A 1 -1.92 5.13 -16.31
CA MET A 1 -1.06 3.95 -16.52
C MET A 1 -1.50 3.25 -17.80
N THR A 2 -0.68 2.37 -18.38
CA THR A 2 -1.12 1.53 -19.50
C THR A 2 -2.19 0.56 -19.00
N ASP A 3 -3.24 0.31 -19.79
CA ASP A 3 -4.34 -0.63 -19.50
C ASP A 3 -3.88 -2.12 -19.48
N THR A 4 -2.58 -2.37 -19.38
CA THR A 4 -1.97 -3.70 -19.41
C THR A 4 -1.24 -3.98 -18.11
N THR A 5 -1.66 -5.05 -17.44
CA THR A 5 -1.07 -5.62 -16.21
C THR A 5 0.01 -6.66 -16.52
N GLU A 6 0.74 -6.51 -17.63
CA GLU A 6 1.77 -7.48 -18.00
C GLU A 6 2.89 -7.52 -16.94
N PRO A 7 3.26 -8.70 -16.42
CA PRO A 7 4.32 -8.82 -15.44
C PRO A 7 5.66 -8.29 -15.96
N VAL A 8 6.41 -7.61 -15.10
CA VAL A 8 7.73 -7.10 -15.44
C VAL A 8 8.70 -8.26 -15.65
N THR A 9 9.33 -8.33 -16.83
CA THR A 9 10.23 -9.43 -17.19
C THR A 9 11.69 -9.23 -16.78
N ASN A 10 12.05 -8.01 -16.35
CA ASN A 10 13.43 -7.63 -16.03
C ASN A 10 13.54 -7.03 -14.63
N ARG A 11 14.55 -7.45 -13.87
CA ARG A 11 14.94 -6.75 -12.66
C ARG A 11 15.62 -5.42 -13.03
N SER A 12 15.20 -4.35 -12.39
CA SER A 12 15.75 -3.01 -12.58
C SER A 12 16.26 -2.45 -11.25
N GLU A 13 17.25 -1.56 -11.34
CA GLU A 13 17.78 -0.79 -10.20
C GLU A 13 17.54 0.69 -10.49
N ILE A 14 17.09 1.45 -9.48
CA ILE A 14 16.75 2.87 -9.63
C ILE A 14 17.55 3.67 -8.61
N VAL A 15 18.20 4.74 -9.08
CA VAL A 15 18.77 5.77 -8.21
C VAL A 15 17.88 7.00 -8.29
N PHE A 16 17.18 7.30 -7.20
CA PHE A 16 16.30 8.46 -7.09
C PHE A 16 17.02 9.57 -6.32
N LEU A 17 17.20 10.72 -6.95
CA LEU A 17 17.86 11.89 -6.40
C LEU A 17 16.86 13.05 -6.34
N TYR A 18 16.81 13.73 -5.20
CA TYR A 18 16.05 14.96 -5.03
C TYR A 18 16.75 15.85 -4.01
N ASP A 19 16.50 17.15 -4.09
CA ASP A 19 16.96 18.14 -3.13
C ASP A 19 15.79 18.70 -2.33
N ALA A 20 16.12 19.31 -1.19
CA ALA A 20 15.16 19.96 -0.31
C ALA A 20 15.84 21.17 0.34
N VAL A 21 15.22 22.33 0.24
CA VAL A 21 15.69 23.59 0.81
C VAL A 21 14.65 24.09 1.78
N ASP A 22 15.08 24.53 2.98
CA ASP A 22 14.21 25.03 4.05
C ASP A 22 13.04 24.09 4.39
N ALA A 23 13.27 22.77 4.29
CA ALA A 23 12.26 21.75 4.47
C ALA A 23 12.67 20.71 5.52
N ASN A 24 11.67 19.95 5.99
CA ASN A 24 11.85 18.78 6.85
C ASN A 24 11.42 17.53 6.08
N PRO A 25 12.31 16.91 5.27
CA PRO A 25 11.92 15.85 4.34
C PRO A 25 11.47 14.58 5.05
N ASN A 26 11.98 14.33 6.26
CA ASN A 26 11.62 13.20 7.10
C ASN A 26 11.78 13.55 8.58
N GLY A 27 10.70 13.98 9.21
CA GLY A 27 10.68 14.33 10.63
C GLY A 27 10.94 13.12 11.53
N ASN A 28 11.64 13.34 12.64
CA ASN A 28 11.82 12.36 13.69
C ASN A 28 10.84 12.60 14.84
N PRO A 29 9.77 11.81 14.98
CA PRO A 29 8.78 12.00 16.04
C PRO A 29 9.34 11.74 17.45
N LEU A 30 10.49 11.05 17.56
CA LEU A 30 11.19 10.84 18.84
C LEU A 30 12.02 12.06 19.27
N SER A 31 12.11 13.09 18.43
CA SER A 31 12.79 14.34 18.77
C SER A 31 11.82 15.37 19.34
N SER A 32 12.31 16.25 20.20
CA SER A 32 11.51 17.26 20.92
C SER A 32 10.79 18.29 20.03
N ALA A 33 11.12 18.37 18.74
CA ALA A 33 10.55 19.34 17.81
C ALA A 33 10.33 18.76 16.40
N ASN A 34 10.15 17.43 16.28
CA ASN A 34 10.05 16.74 14.99
C ASN A 34 11.16 17.13 13.99
N ARG A 35 12.40 17.31 14.49
CA ARG A 35 13.55 17.71 13.66
C ARG A 35 13.81 16.69 12.55
N PRO A 36 14.50 17.08 11.46
CA PRO A 36 14.94 16.13 10.45
C PRO A 36 15.61 14.93 11.08
N ARG A 37 15.32 13.74 10.57
CA ARG A 37 15.94 12.51 11.01
C ARG A 37 17.41 12.50 10.60
N ILE A 38 18.29 12.28 11.59
CA ILE A 38 19.75 12.24 11.42
C ILE A 38 20.26 10.86 11.84
N ASP A 39 21.21 10.32 11.08
CA ASP A 39 21.97 9.12 11.45
C ASP A 39 22.87 9.44 12.65
N PRO A 40 22.73 8.77 13.81
CA PRO A 40 23.54 9.09 14.98
C PRO A 40 25.04 8.80 14.76
N GLN A 41 25.40 7.89 13.84
CA GLN A 41 26.79 7.53 13.58
C GLN A 41 27.42 8.45 12.53
N THR A 42 26.75 8.67 11.41
CA THR A 42 27.32 9.45 10.28
C THR A 42 26.97 10.93 10.31
N GLN A 43 26.00 11.33 11.14
CA GLN A 43 25.45 12.69 11.20
C GLN A 43 24.81 13.19 9.89
N GLN A 44 24.54 12.27 8.95
CA GLN A 44 23.84 12.59 7.70
C GLN A 44 22.32 12.61 7.90
N ALA A 45 21.62 13.39 7.08
CA ALA A 45 20.17 13.34 7.02
C ALA A 45 19.71 11.99 6.44
N ILE A 46 18.67 11.41 7.02
CA ILE A 46 18.07 10.15 6.55
C ILE A 46 16.62 10.38 6.15
N VAL A 47 16.29 9.92 4.95
CA VAL A 47 14.90 9.79 4.51
C VAL A 47 14.58 8.31 4.38
N THR A 48 13.67 7.83 5.22
CA THR A 48 13.32 6.42 5.28
C THR A 48 12.55 6.01 4.03
N ASP A 49 12.65 4.73 3.67
CA ASP A 49 11.87 4.13 2.59
C ASP A 49 10.37 4.30 2.84
N VAL A 50 9.90 4.15 4.08
CA VAL A 50 8.50 4.37 4.47
C VAL A 50 8.06 5.81 4.16
N ARG A 51 8.93 6.80 4.34
CA ARG A 51 8.62 8.20 4.03
C ARG A 51 8.50 8.42 2.53
N LEU A 52 9.40 7.83 1.74
CA LEU A 52 9.33 7.88 0.28
C LEU A 52 8.07 7.19 -0.26
N LYS A 53 7.77 5.98 0.24
CA LYS A 53 6.55 5.24 -0.10
C LYS A 53 5.29 6.06 0.21
N ARG A 54 5.29 6.87 1.27
CA ARG A 54 4.16 7.75 1.58
C ARG A 54 3.95 8.82 0.50
N TYR A 55 5.00 9.51 0.06
CA TYR A 55 4.87 10.48 -1.04
C TYR A 55 4.34 9.84 -2.32
N LEU A 56 4.81 8.62 -2.63
CA LEU A 56 4.32 7.88 -3.80
C LEU A 56 2.86 7.46 -3.63
N ARG A 57 2.44 7.01 -2.44
CA ARG A 57 1.03 6.70 -2.15
C ARG A 57 0.14 7.93 -2.30
N ASP A 58 0.53 9.06 -1.71
CA ASP A 58 -0.22 10.30 -1.79
C ASP A 58 -0.42 10.69 -3.28
N GLN A 59 0.64 10.63 -4.10
CA GLN A 59 0.53 10.88 -5.54
C GLN A 59 -0.31 9.84 -6.30
N LEU A 60 -0.17 8.54 -5.99
CA LEU A 60 -0.97 7.47 -6.61
C LEU A 60 -2.47 7.63 -6.29
N ASP A 61 -2.81 8.07 -5.09
CA ASP A 61 -4.21 8.34 -4.68
C ASP A 61 -4.74 9.58 -5.42
N ASP A 62 -3.95 10.67 -5.48
CA ASP A 62 -4.29 11.88 -6.25
C ASP A 62 -4.51 11.59 -7.75
N ASP A 63 -3.74 10.66 -8.32
CA ASP A 63 -3.85 10.22 -9.72
C ASP A 63 -4.98 9.19 -9.95
N GLY A 64 -5.69 8.75 -8.89
CA GLY A 64 -6.81 7.81 -8.97
C GLY A 64 -6.39 6.37 -9.23
N HIS A 65 -5.17 5.96 -8.85
CA HIS A 65 -4.67 4.60 -9.06
C HIS A 65 -5.05 3.61 -7.95
N GLY A 66 -5.76 4.08 -6.93
CA GLY A 66 -6.20 3.26 -5.81
C GLY A 66 -5.08 2.96 -4.82
N VAL A 67 -5.32 3.26 -3.55
CA VAL A 67 -4.36 3.07 -2.46
C VAL A 67 -5.09 2.44 -1.28
N TYR A 68 -4.57 1.30 -0.79
CA TYR A 68 -5.12 0.61 0.37
C TYR A 68 -4.61 1.25 1.67
N ILE A 69 -3.30 1.52 1.79
CA ILE A 69 -2.71 2.09 3.00
C ILE A 69 -2.87 3.61 3.00
N ARG A 70 -4.03 4.08 3.45
CA ARG A 70 -4.40 5.50 3.51
C ARG A 70 -5.14 5.88 4.78
N ASN A 71 -5.14 7.17 5.09
CA ASN A 71 -5.85 7.72 6.26
C ASN A 71 -7.18 8.33 5.81
N VAL A 72 -8.21 7.49 5.67
CA VAL A 72 -9.57 7.94 5.38
C VAL A 72 -10.29 8.25 6.68
N GLN A 73 -10.95 9.40 6.73
CA GLN A 73 -11.83 9.80 7.82
C GLN A 73 -13.21 10.11 7.26
N ASP A 74 -14.24 9.61 7.94
CA ASP A 74 -15.63 9.85 7.60
C ASP A 74 -16.37 10.22 8.88
N GLU A 75 -17.10 11.34 8.83
CA GLU A 75 -17.80 11.93 9.98
C GLU A 75 -16.94 12.07 11.26
N GLY A 76 -15.62 12.20 11.12
CA GLY A 76 -14.66 12.33 12.22
C GLY A 76 -14.11 11.00 12.77
N GLU A 77 -14.58 9.87 12.25
CA GLU A 77 -14.09 8.54 12.58
C GLU A 77 -13.11 8.04 11.52
N GLN A 78 -12.00 7.43 11.96
CA GLN A 78 -11.03 6.83 11.05
C GLN A 78 -11.55 5.48 10.53
N TYR A 79 -11.35 5.21 9.25
CA TYR A 79 -11.66 3.88 8.70
C TYR A 79 -10.83 2.81 9.40
N THR A 80 -11.49 1.71 9.75
CA THR A 80 -10.81 0.49 10.20
C THR A 80 -10.17 -0.22 8.98
N ARG A 81 -9.37 -1.25 9.23
CA ARG A 81 -8.75 -2.01 8.13
C ARG A 81 -9.81 -2.74 7.29
N GLU A 82 -10.85 -3.22 7.94
CA GLU A 82 -12.00 -3.90 7.33
C GLU A 82 -12.72 -2.94 6.38
N LYS A 83 -13.05 -1.73 6.83
CA LYS A 83 -13.66 -0.70 5.97
C LYS A 83 -12.77 -0.30 4.79
N LEU A 84 -11.45 -0.23 5.00
CA LEU A 84 -10.51 0.02 3.91
C LEU A 84 -10.49 -1.13 2.89
N LEU A 85 -10.60 -2.39 3.36
CA LEU A 85 -10.66 -3.55 2.47
C LEU A 85 -11.97 -3.56 1.67
N GLU A 86 -13.12 -3.41 2.35
CA GLU A 86 -14.44 -3.33 1.72
C GLU A 86 -14.47 -2.23 0.65
N ASP A 87 -13.87 -1.07 0.92
CA ASP A 87 -13.78 0.03 -0.03
C ASP A 87 -12.95 -0.30 -1.28
N ARG A 88 -12.04 -1.29 -1.23
CA ARG A 88 -11.28 -1.77 -2.39
C ARG A 88 -11.98 -2.89 -3.15
N LEU A 89 -13.03 -3.50 -2.58
CA LEU A 89 -13.72 -4.68 -3.11
C LEU A 89 -15.21 -4.43 -3.41
N LYS A 90 -15.61 -3.16 -3.53
CA LYS A 90 -17.01 -2.76 -3.74
C LYS A 90 -17.69 -3.37 -4.97
N GLU A 91 -16.92 -3.82 -5.95
CA GLU A 91 -17.43 -4.42 -7.19
C GLU A 91 -17.57 -5.95 -7.10
N VAL A 92 -17.12 -6.57 -6.00
CA VAL A 92 -17.25 -8.00 -5.75
C VAL A 92 -18.28 -8.22 -4.64
N ASP A 93 -19.46 -8.71 -5.03
CA ASP A 93 -20.54 -9.04 -4.09
C ASP A 93 -20.53 -10.55 -3.79
N PRO A 94 -20.28 -10.98 -2.54
CA PRO A 94 -20.29 -12.40 -2.16
C PRO A 94 -21.62 -13.11 -2.43
N ASP A 95 -22.74 -12.39 -2.43
CA ASP A 95 -24.07 -12.96 -2.66
C ASP A 95 -24.29 -13.38 -4.14
N GLU A 96 -23.38 -13.01 -5.04
CA GLU A 96 -23.39 -13.44 -6.45
C GLU A 96 -22.78 -14.84 -6.67
N TYR A 97 -22.23 -15.47 -5.63
CA TYR A 97 -21.51 -16.75 -5.70
C TYR A 97 -22.09 -17.80 -4.74
N ASP A 98 -22.21 -19.04 -5.18
CA ASP A 98 -22.47 -20.20 -4.32
C ASP A 98 -21.15 -20.77 -3.79
N LEU A 99 -20.76 -20.34 -2.59
CA LEU A 99 -19.50 -20.75 -1.96
C LEU A 99 -19.46 -22.23 -1.52
N ASP A 100 -20.59 -22.95 -1.59
CA ASP A 100 -20.62 -24.40 -1.37
C ASP A 100 -20.23 -25.19 -2.65
N GLU A 101 -20.22 -24.54 -3.82
CA GLU A 101 -19.74 -25.11 -5.09
C GLU A 101 -18.25 -24.78 -5.29
N ASP A 102 -17.41 -25.82 -5.46
CA ASP A 102 -15.95 -25.67 -5.53
C ASP A 102 -15.50 -24.70 -6.64
N ASP A 103 -16.13 -24.75 -7.81
CA ASP A 103 -15.79 -23.91 -8.98
C ASP A 103 -16.15 -22.43 -8.73
N GLU A 104 -17.32 -22.14 -8.15
CA GLU A 104 -17.74 -20.76 -7.82
C GLU A 104 -16.94 -20.19 -6.64
N ALA A 105 -16.59 -21.02 -5.65
CA ALA A 105 -15.72 -20.62 -4.55
C ALA A 105 -14.28 -20.30 -5.01
N GLU A 106 -13.78 -21.00 -6.04
CA GLU A 106 -12.50 -20.69 -6.67
C GLU A 106 -12.59 -19.36 -7.43
N GLN A 107 -13.63 -19.17 -8.24
CA GLN A 107 -13.87 -17.92 -8.98
C GLN A 107 -13.96 -16.71 -8.04
N PHE A 108 -14.72 -16.81 -6.94
CA PHE A 108 -14.82 -15.74 -5.94
C PHE A 108 -13.44 -15.36 -5.36
N ARG A 109 -12.57 -16.34 -5.09
CA ARG A 109 -11.19 -16.07 -4.62
C ARG A 109 -10.39 -15.30 -5.66
N GLU A 110 -10.50 -15.68 -6.93
CA GLU A 110 -9.80 -15.01 -8.02
C GLU A 110 -10.28 -13.57 -8.19
N ASP A 111 -11.59 -13.33 -8.12
CA ASP A 111 -12.18 -11.99 -8.26
C ASP A 111 -11.82 -11.10 -7.07
N VAL A 112 -11.90 -11.59 -5.83
CA VAL A 112 -11.43 -10.88 -4.65
C VAL A 112 -9.94 -10.53 -4.76
N PHE A 113 -9.11 -11.48 -5.20
CA PHE A 113 -7.67 -11.26 -5.33
C PHE A 113 -7.35 -10.23 -6.43
N GLY A 114 -8.00 -10.36 -7.59
CA GLY A 114 -7.83 -9.48 -8.73
C GLY A 114 -8.27 -8.05 -8.43
N GLU A 115 -9.51 -7.89 -7.99
CA GLU A 115 -10.11 -6.58 -7.68
C GLU A 115 -9.32 -5.86 -6.59
N TYR A 116 -8.92 -6.57 -5.53
CA TYR A 116 -8.11 -5.99 -4.47
C TYR A 116 -6.80 -5.41 -5.00
N LEU A 117 -6.08 -6.16 -5.84
CA LEU A 117 -4.83 -5.69 -6.41
C LEU A 117 -5.04 -4.57 -7.42
N ASP A 118 -6.08 -4.64 -8.25
CA ASP A 118 -6.38 -3.62 -9.24
C ASP A 118 -6.71 -2.26 -8.62
N ASN A 119 -7.39 -2.28 -7.48
CA ASN A 119 -7.73 -1.10 -6.69
C ASN A 119 -6.70 -0.69 -5.64
N SER A 120 -5.57 -1.42 -5.52
CA SER A 120 -4.54 -1.18 -4.51
C SER A 120 -3.14 -1.15 -5.14
N ALA A 121 -2.85 -0.08 -5.90
CA ALA A 121 -1.55 0.10 -6.56
C ALA A 121 -0.37 0.07 -5.56
N ASP A 122 -0.55 0.60 -4.36
CA ASP A 122 0.51 0.60 -3.35
C ASP A 122 0.85 -0.80 -2.84
N VAL A 123 -0.14 -1.70 -2.76
CA VAL A 123 0.07 -3.11 -2.42
C VAL A 123 0.77 -3.82 -3.57
N ARG A 124 0.34 -3.59 -4.81
CA ARG A 124 1.01 -4.12 -6.01
C ARG A 124 2.49 -3.71 -6.06
N TYR A 125 2.83 -2.46 -5.75
CA TYR A 125 4.21 -1.98 -5.80
C TYR A 125 5.05 -2.36 -4.58
N PHE A 126 4.54 -2.14 -3.37
CA PHE A 126 5.34 -2.18 -2.13
C PHE A 126 5.04 -3.39 -1.26
N GLY A 127 3.95 -4.10 -1.51
CA GLY A 127 3.43 -5.14 -0.64
C GLY A 127 2.73 -4.57 0.60
N SER A 128 2.06 -5.47 1.32
CA SER A 128 1.38 -5.16 2.58
C SER A 128 1.18 -6.44 3.38
N THR A 129 1.15 -6.31 4.71
CA THR A 129 0.65 -7.38 5.58
C THR A 129 -0.85 -7.20 5.77
N MET A 130 -1.59 -8.28 5.61
CA MET A 130 -3.03 -8.33 5.89
C MET A 130 -3.17 -8.71 7.36
N SER A 131 -3.68 -7.77 8.17
CA SER A 131 -3.96 -7.99 9.60
C SER A 131 -5.42 -7.65 9.82
N LEU A 132 -6.28 -8.55 9.34
CA LEU A 132 -7.73 -8.49 9.40
C LEU A 132 -8.23 -9.68 10.22
N ASP A 133 -9.34 -9.49 10.93
CA ASP A 133 -10.02 -10.60 11.59
C ASP A 133 -10.62 -11.54 10.53
N THR A 134 -10.55 -12.85 10.78
CA THR A 134 -11.07 -13.90 9.87
C THR A 134 -12.58 -13.88 9.72
N ASP A 135 -13.28 -13.09 10.54
CA ASP A 135 -14.73 -12.91 10.49
C ASP A 135 -15.17 -12.00 9.32
N ASN A 136 -14.24 -11.31 8.65
CA ASN A 136 -14.52 -10.56 7.43
C ASN A 136 -14.63 -11.50 6.22
N GLU A 137 -15.69 -11.32 5.42
CA GLU A 137 -16.07 -12.18 4.30
C GLU A 137 -15.01 -12.28 3.19
N TYR A 138 -14.20 -11.24 2.99
CA TYR A 138 -13.13 -11.23 1.99
C TYR A 138 -11.78 -11.69 2.55
N ALA A 139 -11.55 -11.51 3.86
CA ALA A 139 -10.24 -11.68 4.47
C ALA A 139 -9.66 -13.10 4.29
N ASN A 140 -10.51 -14.13 4.32
CA ASN A 140 -10.10 -15.52 4.13
C ASN A 140 -9.68 -15.87 2.70
N HIS A 141 -9.97 -14.99 1.74
CA HIS A 141 -9.70 -15.17 0.31
C HIS A 141 -8.42 -14.43 -0.13
N LEU A 142 -7.80 -13.67 0.78
CA LEU A 142 -6.53 -12.97 0.54
C LEU A 142 -5.39 -13.63 1.35
N PRO A 143 -4.15 -13.59 0.86
CA PRO A 143 -3.00 -14.08 1.62
C PRO A 143 -2.69 -13.17 2.81
N ASP A 144 -2.07 -13.74 3.85
CA ASP A 144 -1.60 -12.98 5.03
C ASP A 144 -0.62 -11.84 4.69
N HIS A 145 0.10 -11.96 3.58
CA HIS A 145 1.07 -10.96 3.15
C HIS A 145 1.26 -10.94 1.63
N PHE A 146 1.39 -9.73 1.10
CA PHE A 146 1.82 -9.43 -0.26
C PHE A 146 3.26 -8.93 -0.24
N THR A 147 4.08 -9.47 -1.15
CA THR A 147 5.43 -8.95 -1.38
C THR A 147 5.45 -8.15 -2.68
N GLY A 148 5.62 -6.83 -2.58
CA GLY A 148 5.75 -5.97 -3.75
C GLY A 148 7.15 -6.02 -4.38
N PRO A 149 7.28 -5.83 -5.70
CA PRO A 149 8.56 -5.88 -6.40
C PRO A 149 9.45 -4.65 -6.12
N VAL A 150 8.89 -3.54 -5.61
CA VAL A 150 9.63 -2.30 -5.38
C VAL A 150 10.07 -2.19 -3.93
N GLN A 151 11.39 -2.35 -3.70
CA GLN A 151 12.01 -2.24 -2.40
C GLN A 151 13.03 -1.10 -2.39
N PHE A 152 12.79 -0.07 -1.58
CA PHE A 152 13.69 1.07 -1.44
C PHE A 152 14.60 0.91 -0.23
N SER A 153 15.83 1.41 -0.37
CA SER A 153 16.70 1.68 0.77
C SER A 153 16.51 3.12 1.26
N PRO A 154 16.80 3.42 2.54
CA PRO A 154 16.79 4.80 3.01
C PRO A 154 17.74 5.70 2.20
N GLY A 155 17.27 6.87 1.81
CA GLY A 155 18.08 7.91 1.21
C GLY A 155 18.97 8.59 2.26
N LYS A 156 20.20 8.94 1.89
CA LYS A 156 21.17 9.63 2.75
C LYS A 156 21.78 10.81 1.99
N SER A 157 22.02 11.92 2.69
CA SER A 157 22.70 13.13 2.19
C SER A 157 24.22 13.00 2.16
#